data_AF-A0A255PVG0-F1
#
_entry.id   AF-A0A255PVG0-F1
#
_cell.length_a   1.000
_cell.length_b   1.000
_cell.length_c   1.000
_cell.angle_alpha   90.00
_cell.angle_beta   90.00
_cell.angle_gamma   90.00
#
_symmetry.space_group_name_H-M   'P 1'
#
loop_
_entity.id
_entity.type
_entity.pdbx_description
1 polymer ?
#
loop_
_entity_poly.entity_id
_entity_poly.type
_entity_poly.pdbx_seq_one_letter_code
_entity_poly.pdbx_strand_id
1 'polypeptide(L)'
;MTGRYLPEELERAQQRLDAMAEAQLEIGRAQAEGWRNFLTVASGLLAAVLVLKGRENVAELPGGYRTAVVVLVAAGLVLLLVAAFVAVSAAHGRPGDVLKYPHAAKLLDWEERERERIASRIGVTRWATVAGVLAAAAGILLTWVAPGPDEPAQTVRVHTRAETLCGELLAADGSGVTVKVRPASGKGQATIRHLTWQRDAVSVAPTARC
;
A
#
# COMPACT_ATOMS: atom_id res chain seq x y z
N MET A 1 49.01 -19.34 -23.84
CA MET A 1 48.01 -19.92 -22.92
C MET A 1 48.09 -19.15 -21.61
N THR A 2 47.27 -18.11 -21.48
CA THR A 2 47.17 -17.26 -20.29
C THR A 2 46.32 -17.98 -19.25
N GLY A 3 46.98 -18.63 -18.29
CA GLY A 3 46.35 -19.43 -17.25
C GLY A 3 45.64 -18.57 -16.22
N ARG A 4 44.32 -18.38 -16.38
CA ARG A 4 43.44 -17.85 -15.32
C ARG A 4 42.84 -18.98 -14.46
N TYR A 5 42.70 -20.18 -15.03
CA TYR A 5 42.04 -21.32 -14.39
C TYR A 5 42.92 -22.57 -14.47
N LEU A 6 42.86 -23.43 -13.45
CA LEU A 6 43.56 -24.72 -13.41
C LEU A 6 42.90 -25.73 -14.37
N PRO A 7 43.66 -26.67 -14.95
CA PRO A 7 43.11 -27.68 -15.88
C PRO A 7 42.00 -28.54 -15.24
N GLU A 8 42.12 -28.86 -13.95
CA GLU A 8 41.07 -29.59 -13.20
C GLU A 8 39.75 -28.80 -13.08
N GLU A 9 39.81 -27.46 -12.99
CA GLU A 9 38.60 -26.63 -12.91
C GLU A 9 37.88 -26.57 -14.26
N LEU A 10 38.65 -26.55 -15.35
CA LEU A 10 38.11 -26.60 -16.71
C LEU A 10 37.41 -27.94 -16.98
N GLU A 11 37.98 -29.06 -16.55
CA GLU A 11 37.34 -30.38 -16.68
C GLU A 11 36.03 -30.46 -15.89
N ARG A 12 36.01 -30.01 -14.63
CA ARG A 12 34.78 -29.97 -13.82
C ARG A 12 33.73 -29.03 -14.39
N ALA A 13 34.14 -27.91 -15.00
CA ALA A 13 33.22 -26.98 -15.65
C ALA A 13 32.66 -27.56 -16.96
N GLN A 14 33.47 -28.31 -17.71
CA GLN A 14 33.03 -29.01 -18.92
C GLN A 14 32.01 -30.11 -18.60
N GLN A 15 32.27 -30.94 -17.58
CA GLN A 15 31.31 -31.96 -17.12
C GLN A 15 29.96 -31.36 -16.70
N ARG A 16 29.98 -30.20 -16.03
CA ARG A 16 28.76 -29.46 -15.66
C ARG A 16 28.03 -28.90 -16.88
N LEU A 17 28.77 -28.41 -17.88
CA LEU A 17 28.19 -27.94 -19.14
C LEU A 17 27.44 -29.06 -19.87
N ASP A 18 28.04 -30.25 -19.95
CA ASP A 18 27.43 -31.40 -20.62
C ASP A 18 26.15 -31.85 -19.90
N ALA A 19 26.19 -31.93 -18.57
CA ALA A 19 25.00 -32.23 -17.76
C ALA A 19 23.89 -31.15 -17.91
N MET A 20 24.24 -29.87 -18.00
CA MET A 20 23.28 -28.80 -18.23
C MET A 20 22.70 -28.81 -19.64
N ALA A 21 23.46 -29.26 -20.65
CA ALA A 21 23.01 -29.38 -22.03
C ALA A 21 21.90 -30.43 -22.16
N GLU A 22 22.00 -31.54 -21.43
CA GLU A 22 20.96 -32.55 -21.34
C GLU A 22 19.71 -32.03 -20.58
N ALA A 23 19.90 -31.19 -19.57
CA ALA A 23 18.83 -30.67 -18.72
C ALA A 23 18.16 -29.35 -19.21
N GLN A 24 18.51 -28.83 -20.39
CA GLN A 24 18.03 -27.53 -20.90
C GLN A 24 16.50 -27.39 -20.86
N LEU A 25 15.78 -28.45 -21.23
CA LEU A 25 14.31 -28.47 -21.27
C LEU A 25 13.69 -28.42 -19.87
N GLU A 26 14.28 -29.10 -18.90
CA GLU A 26 13.81 -29.09 -17.50
C GLU A 26 14.07 -27.74 -16.84
N ILE A 27 15.24 -27.13 -17.11
CA ILE A 27 15.58 -25.78 -16.66
C ILE A 27 14.55 -24.80 -17.20
N GLY A 28 14.24 -24.82 -18.51
CA GLY A 28 13.24 -23.95 -19.11
C GLY A 28 11.84 -24.11 -18.50
N ARG A 29 11.42 -25.35 -18.20
CA ARG A 29 10.14 -25.62 -17.52
C ARG A 29 10.12 -25.09 -16.09
N ALA A 30 11.17 -25.32 -15.32
CA ALA A 30 11.28 -24.82 -13.95
C ALA A 30 11.24 -23.28 -13.90
N GLN A 31 11.84 -22.60 -14.89
CA GLN A 31 11.70 -21.15 -15.02
C GLN A 31 10.25 -20.75 -15.28
N ALA A 32 9.60 -21.36 -16.27
CA ALA A 32 8.21 -21.07 -16.61
C ALA A 32 7.25 -21.29 -15.43
N GLU A 33 7.45 -22.37 -14.65
CA GLU A 33 6.68 -22.66 -13.45
C GLU A 33 6.89 -21.62 -12.35
N GLY A 34 8.14 -21.20 -12.10
CA GLY A 34 8.46 -20.13 -11.16
C GLY A 34 7.77 -18.81 -11.51
N TRP A 35 7.79 -18.44 -12.79
CA TRP A 35 7.09 -17.25 -13.30
C TRP A 35 5.58 -17.35 -13.17
N ARG A 36 4.99 -18.52 -13.46
CA ARG A 36 3.54 -18.74 -13.29
C ARG A 36 3.13 -18.59 -11.83
N ASN A 37 3.87 -19.20 -10.91
CA ASN A 37 3.59 -19.13 -9.47
C ASN A 37 3.67 -17.69 -8.95
N PHE A 38 4.68 -16.93 -9.40
CA PHE A 38 4.79 -15.51 -9.08
C PHE A 38 3.57 -14.71 -9.54
N LEU A 39 3.15 -14.88 -10.81
CA LEU A 39 1.98 -14.18 -11.36
C LEU A 39 0.70 -14.52 -10.61
N THR A 40 0.50 -15.78 -10.21
CA THR A 40 -0.64 -16.19 -9.40
C THR A 40 -0.65 -15.50 -8.03
N VAL A 41 0.48 -15.51 -7.34
CA VAL A 41 0.60 -14.88 -6.00
C VAL A 41 0.44 -13.35 -6.09
N ALA A 42 1.08 -12.71 -7.07
CA ALA A 42 0.99 -11.27 -7.29
C ALA A 42 -0.46 -10.85 -7.60
N SER A 43 -1.16 -11.59 -8.46
CA SER A 43 -2.55 -11.33 -8.79
C SER A 43 -3.47 -11.54 -7.58
N GLY A 44 -3.23 -12.61 -6.80
CA GLY A 44 -3.99 -12.87 -5.57
C GLY A 44 -3.82 -11.76 -4.52
N LEU A 45 -2.61 -11.24 -4.34
CA LEU A 45 -2.35 -10.13 -3.44
C LEU A 45 -3.05 -8.84 -3.90
N LEU A 46 -2.98 -8.52 -5.20
CA LEU A 46 -3.70 -7.38 -5.78
C LEU A 46 -5.20 -7.49 -5.54
N ALA A 47 -5.79 -8.65 -5.85
CA ALA A 47 -7.21 -8.90 -5.63
C ALA A 47 -7.59 -8.75 -4.15
N ALA A 48 -6.80 -9.33 -3.23
CA ALA A 48 -7.04 -9.22 -1.80
C ALA A 48 -7.03 -7.76 -1.33
N VAL A 49 -6.03 -6.96 -1.73
CA VAL A 49 -5.95 -5.53 -1.36
C VAL A 49 -7.14 -4.73 -1.90
N LEU A 50 -7.54 -4.98 -3.15
CA LEU A 50 -8.67 -4.29 -3.77
C LEU A 50 -10.01 -4.67 -3.13
N VAL A 51 -10.19 -5.95 -2.76
CA VAL A 51 -11.41 -6.45 -2.10
C VAL A 51 -11.49 -5.99 -0.65
N LEU A 52 -10.42 -6.15 0.14
CA LEU A 52 -10.43 -5.79 1.57
C LEU A 52 -10.63 -4.29 1.82
N LYS A 53 -10.24 -3.44 0.86
CA LYS A 53 -10.24 -1.98 1.04
C LYS A 53 -11.29 -1.24 0.19
N GLY A 54 -12.02 -1.97 -0.65
CA GLY A 54 -12.74 -1.43 -1.81
C GLY A 54 -13.97 -0.57 -1.56
N ARG A 55 -14.57 -0.51 -0.36
CA ARG A 55 -15.84 0.23 -0.23
C ARG A 55 -16.13 1.08 1.02
N GLU A 56 -15.61 0.77 2.20
CA GLU A 56 -16.18 1.41 3.41
C GLU A 56 -15.20 2.32 4.17
N ASN A 57 -13.89 2.03 4.27
CA ASN A 57 -13.03 2.83 5.17
C ASN A 57 -12.21 3.96 4.52
N VAL A 58 -12.00 3.96 3.20
CA VAL A 58 -11.14 4.98 2.56
C VAL A 58 -11.93 6.16 2.00
N ALA A 59 -13.16 5.89 1.54
CA ALA A 59 -14.07 6.89 0.99
C ALA A 59 -14.70 7.81 2.05
N GLU A 60 -14.47 7.53 3.33
CA GLU A 60 -14.94 8.33 4.46
C GLU A 60 -13.82 9.22 5.03
N LEU A 61 -12.57 9.00 4.62
CA LEU A 61 -11.42 9.78 5.07
C LEU A 61 -11.46 11.21 4.51
N PRO A 62 -11.07 12.23 5.30
CA PRO A 62 -10.79 13.58 4.82
C PRO A 62 -9.81 13.55 3.64
N GLY A 63 -10.00 14.45 2.67
CA GLY A 63 -9.31 14.40 1.38
C GLY A 63 -7.78 14.24 1.46
N GLY A 64 -7.12 14.92 2.40
CA GLY A 64 -5.67 14.82 2.60
C GLY A 64 -5.19 13.45 3.14
N TYR A 65 -5.93 12.85 4.08
CA TYR A 65 -5.62 11.51 4.59
C TYR A 65 -5.89 10.44 3.54
N ARG A 66 -6.98 10.62 2.77
CA ARG A 66 -7.31 9.71 1.67
C ARG A 66 -6.20 9.62 0.64
N THR A 67 -5.69 10.75 0.14
CA THR A 67 -4.63 10.75 -0.86
C THR A 67 -3.34 10.15 -0.32
N ALA A 68 -2.97 10.50 0.92
CA ALA A 68 -1.78 9.94 1.58
C ALA A 68 -1.85 8.42 1.71
N VAL A 69 -2.96 7.88 2.22
CA VAL A 69 -3.16 6.43 2.40
C VAL A 69 -3.12 5.71 1.05
N VAL A 70 -3.79 6.24 0.03
CA VAL A 70 -3.79 5.65 -1.33
C VAL A 70 -2.37 5.61 -1.90
N VAL A 71 -1.63 6.72 -1.82
CA VAL A 71 -0.26 6.81 -2.36
C VAL A 71 0.69 5.88 -1.61
N LEU A 72 0.64 5.84 -0.27
CA LEU A 72 1.49 4.95 0.55
C LEU A 72 1.25 3.48 0.27
N VAL A 73 -0.02 3.07 0.21
CA VAL A 73 -0.39 1.67 -0.06
C VAL A 73 -0.03 1.30 -1.50
N ALA A 74 -0.32 2.16 -2.47
CA ALA A 74 0.03 1.90 -3.88
C ALA A 74 1.55 1.80 -4.06
N ALA A 75 2.32 2.73 -3.50
CA ALA A 75 3.78 2.71 -3.55
C ALA A 75 4.36 1.46 -2.86
N GLY A 76 3.82 1.11 -1.69
CA GLY A 76 4.22 -0.10 -0.95
C GLY A 76 3.99 -1.37 -1.76
N LEU A 77 2.82 -1.49 -2.40
CA LEU A 77 2.49 -2.62 -3.27
C LEU A 77 3.41 -2.70 -4.49
N VAL A 78 3.68 -1.58 -5.16
CA VAL A 78 4.61 -1.54 -6.29
C VAL A 78 6.01 -1.98 -5.86
N LEU A 79 6.51 -1.49 -4.73
CA LEU A 79 7.82 -1.87 -4.20
C LEU A 79 7.89 -3.38 -3.91
N LEU A 80 6.85 -3.96 -3.31
CA LEU A 80 6.78 -5.39 -3.04
C LEU A 80 6.75 -6.23 -4.33
N LEU A 81 5.97 -5.80 -5.33
CA LEU A 81 5.91 -6.46 -6.64
C LEU A 81 7.25 -6.41 -7.36
N VAL A 82 7.92 -5.25 -7.36
CA VAL A 82 9.26 -5.10 -7.94
C VAL A 82 10.27 -5.98 -7.21
N ALA A 83 10.24 -5.97 -5.87
CA ALA A 83 11.14 -6.79 -5.07
C ALA A 83 10.97 -8.30 -5.37
N ALA A 84 9.72 -8.76 -5.41
CA ALA A 84 9.40 -10.14 -5.72
C ALA A 84 9.73 -10.51 -7.18
N PHE A 85 9.50 -9.59 -8.14
CA PHE A 85 9.91 -9.77 -9.53
C PHE A 85 11.43 -9.94 -9.67
N VAL A 86 12.22 -9.11 -8.97
CA VAL A 86 13.68 -9.22 -9.00
C VAL A 86 14.15 -10.50 -8.33
N ALA A 87 13.52 -10.92 -7.23
CA ALA A 87 13.84 -12.18 -6.54
C ALA A 87 13.57 -13.40 -7.44
N VAL A 88 12.41 -13.45 -8.11
CA VAL A 88 12.06 -14.51 -9.07
C VAL A 88 12.98 -14.49 -10.28
N SER A 89 13.31 -13.30 -10.80
CA SER A 89 14.27 -13.14 -11.90
C SER A 89 15.69 -13.59 -11.52
N ALA A 90 16.08 -13.46 -10.25
CA ALA A 90 17.36 -13.94 -9.75
C ALA A 90 17.36 -15.47 -9.55
N ALA A 91 16.25 -16.04 -9.11
CA ALA A 91 16.12 -17.49 -8.89
C ALA A 91 15.96 -18.30 -10.18
N HIS A 92 15.22 -17.76 -11.15
CA HIS A 92 14.87 -18.44 -12.39
C HIS A 92 15.49 -17.82 -13.64
N GLY A 93 16.38 -16.84 -13.52
CA GLY A 93 16.92 -16.12 -14.67
C GLY A 93 15.86 -15.32 -15.44
N ARG A 94 16.27 -14.65 -16.51
CA ARG A 94 15.34 -13.90 -17.37
C ARG A 94 14.84 -14.76 -18.53
N PRO A 95 13.54 -14.71 -18.85
CA PRO A 95 13.03 -15.40 -20.02
C PRO A 95 13.73 -14.90 -21.29
N GLY A 96 14.38 -15.82 -22.02
CA GLY A 96 15.12 -15.54 -23.25
C GLY A 96 16.64 -15.38 -23.09
N ASP A 97 17.19 -15.49 -21.88
CA ASP A 97 18.65 -15.60 -21.71
C ASP A 97 19.12 -16.98 -22.18
N VAL A 98 19.86 -17.00 -23.28
CA VAL A 98 20.45 -18.23 -23.87
C VAL A 98 21.96 -18.12 -23.80
N LEU A 99 22.63 -19.14 -23.27
CA LEU A 99 24.09 -19.20 -23.22
C LEU A 99 24.63 -19.43 -24.65
N LYS A 100 25.03 -18.35 -25.34
CA LYS A 100 25.44 -18.38 -26.76
C LYS A 100 26.71 -19.17 -27.07
N TYR A 101 27.57 -19.45 -26.08
CA TYR A 101 28.86 -20.13 -26.29
C TYR A 101 29.23 -21.03 -25.09
N PRO A 102 29.11 -22.36 -25.19
CA PRO A 102 29.47 -23.28 -24.11
C PRO A 102 30.96 -23.59 -24.20
N HIS A 103 31.80 -22.85 -23.47
CA HIS A 103 33.20 -23.20 -23.22
C HIS A 103 33.45 -23.07 -21.72
N ALA A 104 34.13 -24.03 -21.10
CA ALA A 104 34.37 -24.08 -19.65
C ALA A 104 34.89 -22.74 -19.06
N ALA A 105 35.89 -22.12 -19.69
CA ALA A 105 36.42 -20.83 -19.24
C ALA A 105 35.41 -19.67 -19.35
N LYS A 106 34.54 -19.67 -20.37
CA LYS A 106 33.48 -18.66 -20.51
C LYS A 106 32.32 -18.91 -19.55
N LEU A 107 32.08 -20.16 -19.15
CA LEU A 107 31.11 -20.48 -18.11
C LEU A 107 31.57 -19.92 -16.76
N LEU A 108 32.84 -20.14 -16.39
CA LEU A 108 33.41 -19.60 -15.15
C LEU A 108 33.37 -18.07 -15.11
N ASP A 109 33.80 -17.41 -16.18
CA ASP A 109 33.72 -15.95 -16.31
C ASP A 109 32.26 -15.42 -16.29
N TRP A 110 31.29 -16.23 -16.72
CA TRP A 110 29.86 -15.87 -16.67
C TRP A 110 29.30 -16.06 -15.26
N GLU A 111 29.59 -17.17 -14.59
CA GLU A 111 29.16 -17.45 -13.22
C GLU A 111 29.64 -16.36 -12.26
N GLU A 112 30.88 -15.91 -12.37
CA GLU A 112 31.44 -14.89 -11.49
C GLU A 112 30.73 -13.53 -11.68
N ARG A 113 30.54 -13.11 -12.94
CA ARG A 113 29.79 -11.88 -13.26
C ARG A 113 28.31 -11.96 -12.86
N GLU A 114 27.70 -13.13 -13.01
CA GLU A 114 26.30 -13.31 -12.67
C GLU A 114 26.08 -13.33 -11.15
N ARG A 115 27.02 -13.91 -10.37
CA ARG A 115 27.02 -13.84 -8.90
C ARG A 115 27.06 -12.39 -8.40
N GLU A 116 27.94 -11.55 -8.95
CA GLU A 116 28.02 -10.13 -8.58
C GLU A 116 26.74 -9.36 -8.93
N ARG A 117 26.15 -9.62 -10.10
CA ARG A 117 24.86 -9.03 -10.49
C ARG A 117 23.71 -9.47 -9.59
N ILE A 118 23.65 -10.75 -9.25
CA ILE A 118 22.62 -11.29 -8.35
C ILE A 118 22.79 -10.68 -6.97
N ALA A 119 24.01 -10.63 -6.43
CA ALA A 119 24.30 -10.06 -5.11
C ALA A 119 23.90 -8.58 -5.01
N SER A 120 24.25 -7.76 -6.01
CA SER A 120 23.87 -6.34 -6.04
C SER A 120 22.36 -6.14 -6.15
N ARG A 121 21.68 -6.92 -7.01
CA ARG A 121 20.22 -6.88 -7.15
C ARG A 121 19.50 -7.30 -5.87
N ILE A 122 19.94 -8.39 -5.23
CA ILE A 122 19.38 -8.85 -3.95
C ILE A 122 19.56 -7.79 -2.85
N GLY A 123 20.71 -7.11 -2.81
CA GLY A 123 20.96 -6.02 -1.87
C GLY A 123 19.93 -4.89 -1.99
N VAL A 124 19.68 -4.41 -3.21
CA VAL A 124 18.66 -3.38 -3.49
C VAL A 124 17.25 -3.90 -3.20
N THR A 125 16.94 -5.12 -3.63
CA THR A 125 15.65 -5.77 -3.40
C THR A 125 15.32 -5.89 -1.92
N ARG A 126 16.28 -6.25 -1.07
CA ARG A 126 16.06 -6.34 0.38
C ARG A 126 15.57 -5.02 0.96
N TRP A 127 16.21 -3.91 0.58
CA TRP A 127 15.79 -2.58 1.02
C TRP A 127 14.46 -2.15 0.42
N ALA A 128 14.19 -2.49 -0.84
CA ALA A 128 12.91 -2.24 -1.49
C ALA A 128 11.76 -3.01 -0.81
N THR A 129 11.97 -4.27 -0.40
CA THR A 129 10.99 -5.06 0.36
C THR A 129 10.70 -4.40 1.69
N VAL A 130 11.74 -4.04 2.46
CA VAL A 130 11.57 -3.38 3.76
C VAL A 130 10.82 -2.05 3.60
N ALA A 131 11.21 -1.22 2.63
CA ALA A 131 10.53 0.04 2.34
C ALA A 131 9.06 -0.19 1.93
N GLY A 132 8.79 -1.20 1.12
CA GLY A 132 7.44 -1.56 0.68
C GLY A 132 6.54 -2.00 1.84
N VAL A 133 7.05 -2.87 2.73
CA VAL A 133 6.35 -3.30 3.94
C VAL A 133 6.08 -2.10 4.87
N LEU A 134 7.09 -1.26 5.11
CA LEU A 134 6.94 -0.08 5.97
C LEU A 134 5.94 0.93 5.40
N ALA A 135 5.95 1.17 4.10
CA ALA A 135 4.99 2.04 3.43
C ALA A 135 3.55 1.50 3.54
N ALA A 136 3.35 0.20 3.31
CA ALA A 136 2.05 -0.45 3.47
C ALA A 136 1.57 -0.39 4.93
N ALA A 137 2.45 -0.69 5.89
CA ALA A 137 2.14 -0.61 7.32
C ALA A 137 1.79 0.82 7.74
N ALA A 138 2.55 1.82 7.30
CA ALA A 138 2.26 3.23 7.57
C ALA A 138 0.92 3.67 6.98
N GLY A 139 0.59 3.24 5.75
CA GLY A 139 -0.71 3.48 5.14
C GLY A 139 -1.88 2.86 5.93
N ILE A 140 -1.68 1.68 6.52
CA ILE A 140 -2.66 1.04 7.41
C ILE A 140 -2.75 1.79 8.75
N LEU A 141 -1.63 2.15 9.36
CA LEU A 141 -1.62 2.88 10.63
C LEU A 141 -2.31 4.25 10.50
N LEU A 142 -2.13 4.94 9.36
CA LEU A 142 -2.81 6.20 9.07
C LEU A 142 -4.34 6.08 9.08
N THR A 143 -4.92 4.90 8.80
CA THR A 143 -6.38 4.75 8.88
C THR A 143 -6.90 4.75 10.33
N TRP A 144 -6.05 4.43 11.31
CA TRP A 144 -6.43 4.42 12.73
C TRP A 144 -6.34 5.80 13.37
N VAL A 145 -5.49 6.68 12.85
CA VAL A 145 -5.32 8.06 13.36
C VAL A 145 -6.08 9.10 12.54
N ALA A 146 -6.66 8.70 11.41
CA ALA A 146 -7.44 9.62 10.60
C ALA A 146 -8.71 10.07 11.35
N PRO A 147 -9.07 11.36 11.28
CA PRO A 147 -10.34 11.85 11.78
C PRO A 147 -11.48 11.08 11.09
N GLY A 148 -12.51 10.72 11.87
CA GLY A 148 -13.74 10.16 11.32
C GLY A 148 -14.40 11.11 10.31
N PRO A 149 -15.32 10.62 9.48
CA PRO A 149 -16.07 11.47 8.55
C PRO A 149 -16.74 12.61 9.32
N ASP A 150 -16.80 13.80 8.71
CA ASP A 150 -17.64 14.88 9.21
C ASP A 150 -19.09 14.37 9.20
N GLU A 151 -19.61 14.01 10.38
CA GLU A 151 -20.99 13.54 10.49
C GLU A 151 -21.94 14.61 9.94
N PRO A 152 -23.00 14.24 9.19
CA PRO A 152 -23.98 15.20 8.73
C PRO A 152 -24.51 15.95 9.94
N ALA A 153 -24.35 17.27 9.94
CA ALA A 153 -24.53 18.07 11.13
C ALA A 153 -25.91 17.80 11.76
N GLN A 154 -25.87 17.21 12.95
CA GLN A 154 -27.06 16.70 13.61
C GLN A 154 -27.94 17.90 13.97
N THR A 155 -29.19 17.90 13.48
CA THR A 155 -30.16 18.90 13.92
C THR A 155 -30.46 18.70 15.38
N VAL A 156 -30.33 19.76 16.16
CA VAL A 156 -30.56 19.75 17.60
C VAL A 156 -31.62 20.78 17.98
N ARG A 157 -32.35 20.44 19.03
CA ARG A 157 -33.30 21.31 19.69
C ARG A 157 -32.69 21.75 21.02
N VAL A 158 -32.41 23.04 21.16
CA VAL A 158 -31.88 23.65 22.38
C VAL A 158 -33.02 24.28 23.13
N HIS A 159 -33.30 23.78 24.33
CA HIS A 159 -34.26 24.38 25.24
C HIS A 159 -33.57 25.50 26.02
N THR A 160 -34.00 26.74 25.78
CA THR A 160 -33.61 27.91 26.58
C THR A 160 -34.70 28.19 27.62
N ARG A 161 -34.47 29.13 28.54
CA ARG A 161 -35.51 29.53 29.51
C ARG A 161 -36.68 30.27 28.88
N ALA A 162 -36.48 30.91 27.73
CA ALA A 162 -37.49 31.72 27.06
C ALA A 162 -38.21 30.96 25.94
N GLU A 163 -37.44 30.21 25.14
CA GLU A 163 -37.93 29.55 23.94
C GLU A 163 -37.12 28.30 23.60
N THR A 164 -37.63 27.53 22.64
CA THR A 164 -36.92 26.36 22.11
C THR A 164 -36.35 26.70 20.74
N LEU A 165 -35.02 26.66 20.62
CA LEU A 165 -34.30 26.96 19.38
C LEU A 165 -34.00 25.66 18.64
N CYS A 166 -34.18 25.68 17.31
CA CYS A 166 -33.84 24.55 16.46
C CYS A 166 -32.75 24.96 15.48
N GLY A 167 -31.71 24.16 15.37
CA GLY A 167 -30.55 24.49 14.55
C GLY A 167 -29.64 23.30 14.30
N GLU A 168 -28.61 23.57 13.54
CA GLU A 168 -27.56 22.62 13.19
C GLU A 168 -26.47 22.70 14.27
N LEU A 169 -26.15 21.58 14.93
CA LEU A 169 -25.14 21.54 15.99
C LEU A 169 -23.75 21.74 15.38
N LEU A 170 -23.01 22.75 15.86
CA LEU A 170 -21.63 22.99 15.45
C LEU A 170 -20.63 22.52 16.53
N ALA A 171 -20.98 22.69 17.80
CA ALA A 171 -20.16 22.24 18.92
C ALA A 171 -21.00 22.14 20.21
N ALA A 172 -20.66 21.21 21.08
CA ALA A 172 -21.15 21.16 22.46
C ALA A 172 -19.97 20.81 23.37
N ASP A 173 -19.75 21.63 24.39
CA ASP A 173 -18.67 21.44 25.36
C ASP A 173 -19.14 21.83 26.78
N GLY A 174 -18.22 21.88 27.75
CA GLY A 174 -18.55 22.24 29.12
C GLY A 174 -18.99 23.70 29.32
N SER A 175 -18.73 24.59 28.37
CA SER A 175 -19.08 26.01 28.43
C SER A 175 -20.45 26.32 27.83
N GLY A 176 -20.88 25.54 26.85
CA GLY A 176 -22.17 25.77 26.18
C GLY A 176 -22.41 24.90 24.96
N VAL A 177 -23.38 25.34 24.16
CA VAL A 177 -23.73 24.74 22.88
C VAL A 177 -23.71 25.81 21.78
N THR A 178 -23.03 25.52 20.68
CA THR A 178 -22.96 26.39 19.50
C THR A 178 -23.85 25.81 18.41
N VAL A 179 -24.87 26.56 18.03
CA VAL A 179 -25.87 26.16 17.03
C VAL A 179 -25.95 27.18 15.90
N LYS A 180 -26.05 26.67 14.68
CA LYS A 180 -26.36 27.46 13.50
C LYS A 180 -27.87 27.45 13.28
N VAL A 181 -28.50 28.59 13.55
CA VAL A 181 -29.95 28.75 13.49
C VAL A 181 -30.32 29.37 12.14
N ARG A 182 -31.30 28.80 11.45
CA ARG A 182 -31.91 29.42 10.26
C ARG A 182 -33.10 30.27 10.68
N PRO A 183 -33.32 31.45 10.07
CA PRO A 183 -34.46 32.29 10.39
C PRO A 183 -35.79 31.61 10.03
N ALA A 184 -36.78 31.72 10.92
CA ALA A 184 -38.10 31.10 10.78
C ALA A 184 -38.85 31.51 9.49
N SER A 185 -38.53 32.69 8.94
CA SER A 185 -39.16 33.21 7.71
C SER A 185 -38.57 32.61 6.42
N GLY A 186 -37.54 31.77 6.48
CA GLY A 186 -36.87 31.19 5.30
C GLY A 186 -36.09 32.20 4.44
N LYS A 187 -36.21 33.50 4.73
CA LYS A 187 -35.44 34.59 4.13
C LYS A 187 -34.50 35.19 5.18
N GLY A 188 -33.20 34.95 5.02
CA GLY A 188 -32.14 35.54 5.85
C GLY A 188 -30.94 34.59 6.00
N GLN A 189 -29.78 35.15 6.36
CA GLN A 189 -28.57 34.36 6.59
C GLN A 189 -28.70 33.53 7.88
N ALA A 190 -28.16 32.32 7.86
CA ALA A 190 -28.03 31.52 9.07
C ALA A 190 -27.09 32.22 10.05
N THR A 191 -27.50 32.31 11.31
CA THR A 191 -26.70 32.93 12.38
C THR A 191 -26.13 31.87 13.30
N ILE A 192 -24.85 31.99 13.61
CA ILE A 192 -24.18 31.14 14.60
C ILE A 192 -24.42 31.76 15.97
N ARG A 193 -24.98 30.98 16.89
CA ARG A 193 -25.22 31.39 18.27
C ARG A 193 -24.51 30.42 19.20
N HIS A 194 -23.69 30.96 20.09
CA HIS A 194 -23.18 30.24 21.25
C HIS A 194 -24.10 30.51 22.44
N LEU A 195 -24.62 29.45 23.06
CA LEU A 195 -25.54 29.50 24.18
C LEU A 195 -24.85 28.88 25.39
N THR A 196 -24.61 29.68 26.44
CA THR A 196 -23.93 29.18 27.63
C THR A 196 -24.85 28.32 28.49
N TRP A 197 -24.32 27.22 29.05
CA TRP A 197 -25.09 26.35 29.94
C TRP A 197 -25.57 27.12 31.17
N GLN A 198 -26.75 26.74 31.69
CA GLN A 198 -27.40 27.34 32.88
C GLN A 198 -27.91 28.77 32.70
N ARG A 199 -27.26 29.56 31.84
CA ARG A 199 -27.61 30.95 31.54
C ARG A 199 -28.56 31.05 30.36
N ASP A 200 -28.16 30.50 29.21
CA ASP A 200 -28.90 30.60 27.96
C ASP A 200 -29.52 29.25 27.56
N ALA A 201 -28.78 28.15 27.73
CA ALA A 201 -29.22 26.79 27.41
C ALA A 201 -29.44 25.95 28.67
N VAL A 202 -30.57 25.26 28.73
CA VAL A 202 -30.94 24.33 29.82
C VAL A 202 -30.66 22.89 29.40
N SER A 203 -31.01 22.52 28.17
CA SER A 203 -30.75 21.19 27.63
C SER A 203 -30.68 21.22 26.10
N VAL A 204 -29.91 20.29 25.52
CA VAL A 204 -29.89 20.04 24.08
C VAL A 204 -30.30 18.60 23.82
N ALA A 205 -31.16 18.38 22.83
CA ALA A 205 -31.55 17.05 22.39
C ALA A 205 -31.43 16.92 20.87
N PRO A 206 -30.92 15.78 20.35
CA PRO A 206 -30.95 15.51 18.93
C PRO A 206 -32.41 15.41 18.44
N THR A 207 -32.69 15.97 17.27
CA THR A 207 -34.01 15.92 16.63
C THR A 207 -33.88 15.53 15.17
N ALA A 208 -34.76 14.65 14.69
CA ALA A 208 -34.79 14.27 13.28
C ALA A 208 -35.20 15.44 12.38
N ARG A 209 -35.99 16.39 12.90
CA ARG A 209 -36.44 17.59 12.17
C ARG A 209 -36.58 18.82 13.06
N CYS A 210 -36.21 19.94 12.46
CA CYS A 210 -36.70 21.28 12.72
C CYS A 210 -37.75 21.58 11.62
#